data_AF-A0AAW2C888-F1
#
_entry.id   AF-A0AAW2C888-F1
#
_cell.length_a   1.000
_cell.length_b   1.000
_cell.length_c   1.000
_cell.angle_alpha   90.00
_cell.angle_beta   90.00
_cell.angle_gamma   90.00
#
_symmetry.space_group_name_H-M   'P 1'
#
loop_
_entity.id
_entity.type
_entity.pdbx_description
1 polymer ?
#
loop_
_entity_poly.entity_id
_entity_poly.type
_entity_poly.pdbx_seq_one_letter_code
_entity_poly.pdbx_strand_id
1 'polypeptide(L)'
;METKEAKALLEGQAEIWQHLSGFAASMALKCAVELRIADIINSHGGPITLCQIAAGIVNSPSLDIPYLARIMHEITSPQKHLNRT
;
A
#
# COMPACT_ATOMS: atom_id res chain seq x y z
N MET A 1 28.78 -20.38 15.69
CA MET A 1 27.43 -20.89 16.02
C MET A 1 26.44 -19.72 16.17
N GLU A 2 26.82 -18.64 16.84
CA GLU A 2 26.01 -17.41 17.05
C GLU A 2 25.40 -16.78 15.77
N THR A 3 26.05 -16.84 14.61
CA THR A 3 25.55 -16.19 13.38
C THR A 3 24.34 -16.87 12.75
N LYS A 4 24.17 -18.19 12.94
CA LYS A 4 23.01 -18.93 12.40
C LYS A 4 21.75 -18.67 13.23
N GLU A 5 21.89 -18.63 14.55
CA GLU A 5 20.79 -18.35 15.47
C GLU A 5 20.33 -16.89 15.36
N ALA A 6 21.27 -15.94 15.25
CA ALA A 6 20.93 -14.53 15.00
C ALA A 6 20.16 -14.35 13.68
N LYS A 7 20.56 -15.07 12.62
CA LYS A 7 19.85 -15.04 11.33
C LYS A 7 18.44 -15.64 11.45
N ALA A 8 18.29 -16.79 12.10
CA ALA A 8 17.00 -17.44 12.30
C ALA A 8 16.04 -16.56 13.14
N LEU A 9 16.55 -15.86 14.14
CA LEU A 9 15.76 -14.91 14.94
C LEU A 9 15.28 -13.72 14.10
N LEU A 10 16.15 -13.15 13.26
CA LEU A 10 15.78 -12.07 12.34
C LEU A 10 14.72 -12.50 11.32
N GLU A 11 14.85 -13.70 10.76
CA GLU A 11 13.87 -14.28 9.83
C GLU A 11 12.52 -14.50 10.52
N GLY A 12 12.50 -15.07 11.73
CA GLY A 12 11.27 -15.25 12.51
C GLY A 12 10.60 -13.93 12.88
N GLN A 13 11.38 -12.88 13.21
CA GLN A 13 10.83 -11.54 13.43
C GLN A 13 10.18 -10.98 12.17
N ALA A 14 10.83 -11.13 11.01
CA ALA A 14 10.29 -10.67 9.73
C ALA A 14 8.95 -11.34 9.41
N GLU A 15 8.82 -12.65 9.64
CA GLU A 15 7.57 -13.39 9.42
C GLU A 15 6.44 -12.90 10.34
N ILE A 16 6.73 -12.68 11.63
CA ILE A 16 5.75 -12.13 12.57
C ILE A 16 5.29 -10.73 12.12
N TRP A 17 6.22 -9.85 11.74
CA TRP A 17 5.90 -8.51 11.24
C TRP A 17 5.05 -8.54 9.97
N GLN A 18 5.27 -9.50 9.07
CA GLN A 18 4.46 -9.70 7.89
C GLN A 18 3.03 -10.10 8.25
N HIS A 19 2.84 -11.05 9.17
CA HIS A 19 1.51 -11.45 9.62
C HIS A 19 0.77 -10.30 10.31
N LEU A 20 1.45 -9.54 11.17
CA LEU A 20 0.87 -8.37 11.83
C LEU A 20 0.51 -7.25 10.84
N SER A 21 1.27 -7.10 9.75
CA SER A 21 1.06 -6.03 8.76
C SER A 21 0.19 -6.44 7.58
N GLY A 22 -0.21 -7.72 7.46
CA GLY A 22 -0.93 -8.25 6.30
C GLY A 22 -2.29 -7.59 6.03
N PHE A 23 -2.88 -6.93 7.02
CA PHE A 23 -4.12 -6.16 6.85
C PHE A 23 -3.92 -4.85 6.07
N ALA A 24 -2.69 -4.32 5.99
CA ALA A 24 -2.41 -3.01 5.41
C ALA A 24 -2.79 -2.96 3.92
N ALA A 25 -2.53 -4.03 3.17
CA ALA A 25 -2.91 -4.15 1.76
C ALA A 25 -4.43 -4.07 1.58
N SER A 26 -5.18 -4.81 2.40
CA SER A 26 -6.64 -4.80 2.39
C SER A 26 -7.21 -3.44 2.77
N MET A 27 -6.61 -2.75 3.73
CA MET A 27 -7.02 -1.39 4.10
C MET A 27 -6.70 -0.37 3.03
N ALA A 28 -5.52 -0.43 2.40
CA ALA A 28 -5.17 0.41 1.27
C ALA A 28 -6.15 0.21 0.10
N LEU A 29 -6.49 -1.05 -0.22
CA LEU A 29 -7.48 -1.38 -1.23
C LEU A 29 -8.87 -0.82 -0.89
N LYS A 30 -9.33 -1.01 0.36
CA LYS A 30 -10.59 -0.44 0.82
C LYS A 30 -10.61 1.08 0.66
N CYS A 31 -9.56 1.77 1.08
CA CYS A 31 -9.44 3.22 0.91
C CYS A 31 -9.47 3.63 -0.58
N ALA A 32 -8.79 2.90 -1.45
CA ALA A 32 -8.79 3.21 -2.89
C ALA A 32 -10.18 3.07 -3.53
N VAL A 33 -10.99 2.12 -3.04
CA VAL A 33 -12.39 1.96 -3.45
C VAL A 33 -13.26 3.10 -2.89
N GLU A 34 -13.18 3.38 -1.59
CA GLU A 34 -13.98 4.43 -0.93
C GLU A 34 -13.70 5.83 -1.51
N LEU A 35 -12.43 6.10 -1.86
CA LEU A 35 -11.99 7.35 -2.48
C LEU A 35 -12.18 7.37 -4.00
N ARG A 36 -12.66 6.28 -4.60
CA ARG A 36 -12.89 6.13 -6.05
C ARG A 36 -11.65 6.46 -6.88
N ILE A 37 -10.47 6.07 -6.39
CA ILE A 37 -9.18 6.38 -7.03
C ILE A 37 -9.13 5.82 -8.45
N ALA A 38 -9.63 4.60 -8.67
CA ALA A 38 -9.67 3.98 -9.99
C ALA A 38 -10.50 4.79 -11.00
N ASP A 39 -11.65 5.32 -10.59
CA ASP A 39 -12.50 6.15 -11.45
C ASP A 39 -11.80 7.46 -11.83
N ILE A 40 -11.13 8.10 -10.86
CA ILE A 40 -10.37 9.33 -11.07
C ILE A 40 -9.24 9.10 -12.08
N ILE A 41 -8.47 8.02 -11.92
CA ILE A 41 -7.40 7.65 -12.87
C ILE A 41 -8.00 7.37 -14.25
N ASN A 42 -9.08 6.59 -14.34
CA ASN A 42 -9.70 6.21 -15.61
C ASN A 42 -10.27 7.42 -16.37
N SER A 43 -10.90 8.36 -15.67
CA SER A 43 -11.46 9.58 -16.26
C SER A 43 -10.40 10.58 -16.76
N HIS A 44 -9.18 10.53 -16.22
CA HIS A 44 -8.07 11.38 -16.68
C HIS A 44 -7.53 10.95 -18.06
N GLY A 45 -7.67 9.67 -18.43
CA GLY A 45 -7.33 9.17 -19.77
C GLY A 45 -5.83 9.05 -20.06
N GLY A 46 -4.97 9.09 -19.04
CA GLY A 46 -3.52 9.00 -19.18
C GLY A 46 -2.79 9.05 -17.83
N PRO A 47 -1.44 9.02 -17.81
CA PRO A 47 -0.66 9.12 -16.58
C PRO A 47 -1.09 10.31 -15.73
N ILE A 48 -1.25 10.09 -14.43
CA ILE A 48 -1.81 11.08 -13.49
C ILE A 48 -0.89 11.23 -12.28
N THR A 49 -0.75 12.46 -11.78
CA THR A 49 0.06 12.77 -10.59
C THR A 49 -0.75 12.59 -9.31
N LEU A 50 -0.07 12.38 -8.17
CA LEU A 50 -0.72 12.29 -6.86
C LEU A 50 -1.53 13.54 -6.51
N CYS A 51 -1.03 14.73 -6.87
CA CYS A 51 -1.74 15.99 -6.65
C CYS A 51 -3.03 16.07 -7.47
N GLN A 52 -3.02 15.58 -8.72
CA GLN A 52 -4.22 15.52 -9.55
C GLN A 52 -5.24 14.50 -9.02
N ILE A 53 -4.78 13.35 -8.52
CA ILE A 53 -5.65 12.39 -7.83
C ILE A 53 -6.29 13.06 -6.60
N ALA A 54 -5.50 13.73 -5.76
CA ALA A 54 -6.01 14.41 -4.57
C ALA A 54 -7.02 15.50 -4.91
N ALA A 55 -6.79 16.28 -5.96
CA ALA A 55 -7.73 17.29 -6.44
C ALA A 55 -9.06 16.70 -6.94
N GLY A 56 -9.07 15.45 -7.43
CA GLY A 56 -10.29 14.74 -7.84
C GLY A 56 -11.15 14.21 -6.69
N ILE A 57 -10.64 14.23 -5.46
CA ILE A 57 -11.33 13.70 -4.27
C ILE A 57 -12.13 14.83 -3.63
N VAL A 58 -13.38 14.98 -4.08
CA VAL A 58 -14.29 16.10 -3.73
C VAL A 58 -14.67 16.14 -2.24
N ASN A 59 -14.66 14.99 -1.53
CA ASN A 59 -15.16 14.86 -0.16
C ASN A 59 -14.07 14.76 0.91
N SER A 60 -12.80 15.03 0.59
CA SER A 60 -11.72 14.96 1.58
C SER A 60 -10.96 16.27 1.69
N PRO A 61 -11.44 17.22 2.51
CA PRO A 61 -10.81 18.54 2.67
C PRO A 61 -9.42 18.49 3.33
N SER A 62 -8.94 17.32 3.74
CA SER A 62 -7.65 17.15 4.42
C SER A 62 -6.85 15.94 3.95
N LEU A 63 -7.13 15.39 2.76
CA LEU A 63 -6.35 14.25 2.27
C LEU A 63 -4.89 14.68 2.06
N ASP A 64 -4.03 14.22 2.97
CA ASP A 64 -2.61 14.52 2.92
C ASP A 64 -1.91 13.73 1.80
N ILE A 65 -1.12 14.42 0.98
CA ILE A 65 -0.45 13.84 -0.20
C ILE A 65 0.47 12.66 0.18
N PRO A 66 1.26 12.70 1.27
CA PRO A 66 2.03 11.56 1.75
C PRO A 66 1.17 10.34 2.10
N TYR A 67 -0.03 10.53 2.64
CA TYR A 67 -0.93 9.42 2.94
C TYR A 67 -1.45 8.77 1.65
N LEU A 68 -1.85 9.58 0.68
CA LEU A 68 -2.25 9.11 -0.65
C LEU A 68 -1.08 8.38 -1.36
N ALA A 69 0.14 8.93 -1.26
CA ALA A 69 1.34 8.30 -1.79
C ALA A 69 1.56 6.90 -1.20
N ARG A 70 1.35 6.74 0.11
CA ARG A 70 1.48 5.46 0.79
C ARG A 70 0.41 4.46 0.32
N ILE A 71 -0.85 4.87 0.20
CA ILE A 71 -1.91 4.00 -0.37
C ILE A 71 -1.54 3.55 -1.78
N MET A 72 -1.17 4.50 -2.65
CA MET A 72 -0.81 4.21 -4.03
C MET A 72 0.40 3.28 -4.10
N HIS A 73 1.40 3.47 -3.21
CA HIS A 73 2.55 2.59 -3.12
C HIS A 73 2.19 1.18 -2.62
N GLU A 74 1.34 1.05 -1.59
CA GLU A 74 0.91 -0.26 -1.07
C GLU A 74 0.13 -1.08 -2.10
N ILE A 75 -0.64 -0.41 -2.98
CA ILE A 75 -1.43 -1.07 -4.04
C ILE A 75 -0.58 -1.41 -5.27
N THR A 76 0.39 -0.55 -5.61
CA THR A 76 1.26 -0.76 -6.79
C THR A 76 2.45 -1.68 -6.48
N SER A 77 2.83 -1.79 -5.21
CA SER A 77 3.85 -2.73 -4.79
C SER A 77 3.31 -4.15 -4.94
N PRO A 78 4.01 -5.04 -5.67
CA PRO A 78 3.66 -6.45 -5.65
C PRO A 78 3.79 -6.93 -4.21
N GLN A 79 2.66 -7.34 -3.62
CA GLN A 79 2.64 -8.06 -2.36
C GLN A 79 3.64 -9.21 -2.51
N LYS A 80 4.64 -9.28 -1.64
CA LYS A 80 5.73 -10.29 -1.68
C LYS A 80 5.23 -11.74 -1.42
N HIS A 81 3.92 -11.97 -1.53
CA HIS A 81 3.20 -13.12 -0.98
C HIS A 81 2.62 -14.08 -2.02
N LEU A 82 3.06 -14.06 -3.30
CA LEU A 82 2.58 -15.06 -4.28
C LEU A 82 3.60 -16.11 -4.73
N ASN A 83 4.83 -16.14 -4.21
CA ASN A 83 5.86 -17.12 -4.66
C ASN A 83 6.45 -17.97 -3.51
N ARG A 84 5.58 -18.44 -2.60
CA ARG A 84 5.92 -19.52 -1.66
C ARG A 84 4.75 -20.50 -1.55
N THR A 85 4.57 -21.28 -2.62
CA THR A 85 3.91 -22.60 -2.60
C THR A 85 4.75 -23.54 -3.43
#